data_AF-A0A6N7G5B4-F1
#
_entry.id   AF-A0A6N7G5B4-F1
#
_cell.length_a   1.000
_cell.length_b   1.000
_cell.length_c   1.000
_cell.angle_alpha   90.00
_cell.angle_beta   90.00
_cell.angle_gamma   90.00
#
_symmetry.space_group_name_H-M   'P 1'
#
loop_
_entity.id
_entity.type
_entity.pdbx_description
1 polymer ?
#
loop_
_entity_poly.entity_id
_entity_poly.type
_entity_poly.pdbx_seq_one_letter_code
_entity_poly.pdbx_strand_id
1 'polypeptide(L)'
;MAGLAVAGAVALSVGAPAAQAHDPETEEGAAAIAAFMADHEPAERMAPITGAAVPCENGSAGEYPCQNVDLQSVLPLSEIGGGNGSDIWGWTDASTGKEYALMTRSNGTAFGDVTTPTSPVYLGNLPSHGGSSSWRDVKVYQNHAFVVADAINGHGMQV
;
A
#
# COMPACT_ATOMS: atom_id res chain seq x y z
N MET A 1 7.42 56.13 43.08
CA MET A 1 7.74 55.66 41.72
C MET A 1 8.40 54.30 41.85
N ALA A 2 7.67 53.22 41.62
CA ALA A 2 8.22 51.86 41.55
C ALA A 2 7.67 51.25 40.27
N GLY A 3 8.55 51.07 39.27
CA GLY A 3 8.20 50.60 37.94
C GLY A 3 8.01 49.09 37.93
N LEU A 4 6.88 48.65 37.35
CA LEU A 4 6.59 47.26 37.07
C LEU A 4 7.31 46.87 35.77
N ALA A 5 8.30 46.00 35.84
CA ALA A 5 8.96 45.44 34.66
C ALA A 5 8.12 44.27 34.11
N VAL A 6 7.56 44.44 32.91
CA VAL A 6 6.89 43.35 32.19
C VAL A 6 7.93 42.64 31.34
N ALA A 7 8.28 41.40 31.71
CA ALA A 7 9.10 40.54 30.88
C ALA A 7 8.23 39.93 29.76
N GLY A 8 8.47 40.34 28.51
CA GLY A 8 7.84 39.75 27.34
C GLY A 8 8.50 38.42 26.98
N ALA A 9 7.76 37.31 27.08
CA ALA A 9 8.19 36.03 26.55
C ALA A 9 8.05 36.05 25.02
N VAL A 10 9.19 35.96 24.31
CA VAL A 10 9.20 35.75 22.85
C VAL A 10 9.01 34.25 22.60
N ALA A 11 7.82 33.87 22.12
CA ALA A 11 7.58 32.53 21.63
C ALA A 11 8.29 32.38 20.26
N LEU A 12 9.38 31.62 20.23
CA LEU A 12 10.00 31.15 18.99
C LEU A 12 9.06 30.12 18.36
N SER A 13 8.36 30.54 17.31
CA SER A 13 7.64 29.60 16.44
C SER A 13 8.66 28.83 15.62
N VAL A 14 8.87 27.56 15.98
CA VAL A 14 9.59 26.62 15.12
C VAL A 14 8.65 26.31 13.97
N GLY A 15 8.82 27.01 12.84
CA GLY A 15 8.11 26.67 11.61
C GLY A 15 8.52 25.27 11.19
N ALA A 16 7.54 24.38 10.97
CA ALA A 16 7.82 23.10 10.33
C ALA A 16 8.46 23.38 8.96
N PRO A 17 9.55 22.68 8.59
CA PRO A 17 10.10 22.83 7.25
C PRO A 17 9.01 22.50 6.23
N ALA A 18 8.94 23.28 5.15
CA ALA A 18 8.06 22.98 4.03
C ALA A 18 8.36 21.54 3.56
N ALA A 19 7.31 20.77 3.27
CA ALA A 19 7.47 19.46 2.64
C ALA A 19 8.29 19.63 1.36
N GLN A 20 9.55 19.19 1.38
CA GLN A 20 10.38 19.15 0.20
C GLN A 20 10.13 17.81 -0.50
N ALA A 21 9.85 17.86 -1.79
CA ALA A 21 10.00 16.67 -2.61
C ALA A 21 11.48 16.25 -2.52
N HIS A 22 11.76 15.00 -2.22
CA HIS A 22 13.14 14.50 -2.23
C HIS A 22 13.69 14.65 -3.65
N ASP A 23 14.73 15.46 -3.82
CA ASP A 23 15.46 15.54 -5.09
C ASP A 23 16.34 14.28 -5.21
N PRO A 24 15.99 13.34 -6.10
CA PRO A 24 16.68 12.06 -6.22
C PRO A 24 18.14 12.20 -6.67
N GLU A 25 18.52 13.35 -7.25
CA GLU A 25 19.87 13.60 -7.75
C GLU A 25 20.83 14.09 -6.64
N THR A 26 20.30 14.45 -5.48
CA THR A 26 21.12 14.78 -4.31
C THR A 26 21.59 13.52 -3.59
N GLU A 27 22.72 13.61 -2.86
CA GLU A 27 23.21 12.50 -2.03
C GLU A 27 22.19 12.08 -0.97
N GLU A 28 21.53 13.05 -0.33
CA GLU A 28 20.47 12.81 0.66
C GLU A 28 19.27 12.09 0.03
N GLY A 29 18.79 12.55 -1.14
CA GLY A 29 17.67 11.93 -1.84
C GLY A 29 17.99 10.52 -2.35
N ALA A 30 19.19 10.31 -2.90
CA ALA A 30 19.66 8.99 -3.31
C ALA A 30 19.76 8.03 -2.11
N ALA A 31 20.25 8.51 -0.96
CA ALA A 31 20.30 7.73 0.26
C ALA A 31 18.90 7.39 0.80
N ALA A 32 17.95 8.32 0.73
CA ALA A 32 16.56 8.08 1.13
C ALA A 32 15.87 7.05 0.22
N ILE A 33 16.08 7.12 -1.09
CA ILE A 33 15.58 6.11 -2.05
C ILE A 33 16.20 4.75 -1.76
N ALA A 34 17.52 4.69 -1.55
CA ALA A 34 18.20 3.44 -1.23
C ALA A 34 17.68 2.83 0.08
N ALA A 35 17.45 3.65 1.11
CA ALA A 35 16.90 3.22 2.38
C ALA A 35 15.47 2.66 2.22
N PHE A 36 14.59 3.36 1.49
CA PHE A 36 13.23 2.90 1.24
C PHE A 36 13.19 1.63 0.39
N MET A 37 14.04 1.53 -0.63
CA MET A 37 14.13 0.32 -1.47
C MET A 37 14.70 -0.87 -0.71
N ALA A 38 15.54 -0.63 0.30
CA ALA A 38 16.04 -1.66 1.21
C ALA A 38 15.04 -2.02 2.32
N ASP A 39 13.97 -1.25 2.50
CA ASP A 39 12.89 -1.48 3.47
C ASP A 39 12.02 -2.66 3.01
N HIS A 40 12.59 -3.85 3.10
CA HIS A 40 11.95 -5.12 2.84
C HIS A 40 11.57 -5.76 4.16
N GLU A 41 10.39 -5.42 4.65
CA GLU A 41 9.78 -6.20 5.72
C GLU A 41 9.31 -7.54 5.13
N PRO A 42 9.68 -8.68 5.73
CA PRO A 42 9.11 -9.94 5.32
C PRO A 42 7.59 -9.87 5.48
N ALA A 43 6.84 -10.23 4.43
CA ALA A 43 5.39 -10.29 4.51
C ALA A 43 4.97 -11.03 5.79
N GLU A 44 4.24 -10.34 6.66
CA GLU A 44 3.81 -10.92 7.93
C GLU A 44 3.06 -12.23 7.67
N ARG A 45 3.47 -13.28 8.37
CA ARG A 45 2.84 -14.60 8.25
C ARG A 45 1.62 -14.63 9.16
N MET A 46 0.56 -14.01 8.69
CA MET A 46 -0.76 -14.05 9.31
C MET A 46 -1.56 -15.19 8.68
N ALA A 47 -2.45 -15.80 9.44
CA ALA A 47 -3.40 -16.74 8.86
C ALA A 47 -4.46 -15.95 8.05
N PRO A 48 -4.89 -16.45 6.88
CA PRO A 48 -5.96 -15.81 6.14
C PRO A 48 -7.28 -15.85 6.93
N ILE A 49 -8.06 -14.78 6.85
CA ILE A 49 -9.43 -14.71 7.39
C ILE A 49 -10.38 -14.85 6.20
N THR A 50 -11.05 -15.99 6.07
CA THR A 50 -12.00 -16.26 4.98
C THR A 50 -13.15 -17.16 5.48
N GLY A 51 -14.22 -17.25 4.69
CA GLY A 51 -15.40 -18.10 4.93
C GLY A 51 -16.58 -17.37 5.57
N ALA A 52 -16.34 -16.37 6.41
CA ALA A 52 -17.38 -15.54 7.01
C ALA A 52 -16.85 -14.15 7.37
N ALA A 53 -17.73 -13.14 7.30
CA ALA A 53 -17.43 -11.82 7.79
C ALA A 53 -17.27 -11.83 9.32
N VAL A 54 -16.36 -11.01 9.83
CA VAL A 54 -16.13 -10.79 11.26
C VAL A 54 -16.77 -9.45 11.62
N PRO A 55 -17.87 -9.44 12.40
CA PRO A 55 -18.55 -8.21 12.78
C PRO A 55 -17.66 -7.30 13.62
N CYS A 56 -17.85 -5.99 13.47
CA CYS A 56 -17.22 -5.00 14.33
C CYS A 56 -17.96 -4.91 15.67
N GLU A 57 -17.44 -5.57 16.69
CA GLU A 57 -18.02 -5.59 18.03
C GLU A 57 -17.06 -4.97 19.04
N ASN A 58 -17.56 -4.02 19.84
CA ASN A 58 -16.77 -3.33 20.87
C ASN A 58 -15.46 -2.70 20.36
N GLY A 59 -15.41 -2.29 19.09
CA GLY A 59 -14.24 -1.65 18.47
C GLY A 59 -13.23 -2.60 17.84
N SER A 60 -13.53 -3.90 17.76
CA SER A 60 -12.67 -4.91 17.12
C SER A 60 -13.44 -5.81 16.15
N ALA A 61 -12.82 -6.13 15.03
CA ALA A 61 -13.23 -7.18 14.10
C ALA A 61 -12.09 -8.21 14.01
N GLY A 62 -12.12 -9.21 14.89
CA GLY A 62 -10.97 -10.10 15.11
C GLY A 62 -9.86 -9.35 15.84
N GLU A 63 -8.64 -9.38 15.30
CA GLU A 63 -7.49 -8.62 15.82
C GLU A 63 -7.41 -7.17 15.32
N TYR A 64 -8.24 -6.81 14.33
CA TYR A 64 -8.19 -5.50 13.70
C TYR A 64 -9.10 -4.50 14.44
N PRO A 65 -8.58 -3.31 14.81
CA PRO A 65 -9.43 -2.20 15.26
C PRO A 65 -10.45 -1.83 14.19
N CYS A 66 -11.69 -1.56 14.59
CA CYS A 66 -12.76 -1.23 13.66
C CYS A 66 -13.70 -0.15 14.22
N GLN A 67 -14.40 0.54 13.32
CA GLN A 67 -15.45 1.49 13.67
C GLN A 67 -16.57 1.45 12.63
N ASN A 68 -17.70 0.81 12.97
CA ASN A 68 -18.88 0.67 12.10
C ASN A 68 -18.60 0.01 10.74
N VAL A 69 -17.57 -0.84 10.67
CA VAL A 69 -17.18 -1.56 9.45
C VAL A 69 -16.78 -2.98 9.83
N ASP A 70 -17.46 -3.96 9.23
CA ASP A 70 -17.16 -5.37 9.42
C ASP A 70 -16.01 -5.81 8.51
N LEU A 71 -15.17 -6.71 9.01
CA LEU A 71 -14.08 -7.30 8.22
C LEU A 71 -14.62 -8.46 7.40
N GLN A 72 -14.61 -8.34 6.07
CA GLN A 72 -15.13 -9.41 5.20
C GLN A 72 -14.14 -10.57 5.08
N SER A 73 -12.86 -10.26 4.83
CA SER A 73 -11.79 -11.25 4.68
C SER A 73 -10.41 -10.58 4.75
N VAL A 74 -9.37 -11.40 4.95
CA VAL A 74 -7.96 -11.02 4.86
C VAL A 74 -7.23 -12.08 4.04
N LEU A 75 -6.66 -11.68 2.91
CA LEU A 75 -5.65 -12.45 2.18
C LEU A 75 -4.28 -11.81 2.43
N PRO A 76 -3.42 -12.41 3.27
CA PRO A 76 -2.13 -11.83 3.61
C PRO A 76 -1.17 -11.93 2.42
N LEU A 77 -0.22 -10.99 2.34
CA LEU A 77 0.78 -10.94 1.26
C LEU A 77 1.54 -12.27 1.12
N SER A 78 1.81 -12.97 2.22
CA SER A 78 2.45 -14.29 2.23
C SER A 78 1.71 -15.36 1.42
N GLU A 79 0.38 -15.26 1.31
CA GLU A 79 -0.48 -16.20 0.58
C GLU A 79 -0.68 -15.81 -0.89
N ILE A 80 -0.38 -14.56 -1.26
CA ILE A 80 -0.49 -14.06 -2.64
C ILE A 80 0.86 -13.81 -3.31
N GLY A 81 1.92 -14.44 -2.79
CA GLY A 81 3.26 -14.51 -3.39
C GLY A 81 4.35 -13.66 -2.70
N GLY A 82 4.07 -13.10 -1.53
CA GLY A 82 5.00 -12.35 -0.68
C GLY A 82 5.42 -10.98 -1.22
N GLY A 83 6.50 -10.44 -0.65
CA GLY A 83 7.00 -9.09 -0.93
C GLY A 83 6.25 -8.00 -0.15
N ASN A 84 6.61 -6.76 -0.41
CA ASN A 84 5.93 -5.58 0.15
C ASN A 84 4.79 -5.15 -0.78
N GLY A 85 3.65 -4.76 -0.23
CA GLY A 85 2.57 -4.15 -1.00
C GLY A 85 2.84 -2.67 -1.29
N SER A 86 2.36 -2.16 -2.43
CA SER A 86 2.53 -0.73 -2.79
C SER A 86 1.22 -0.02 -3.18
N ASP A 87 0.45 -0.61 -4.09
CA ASP A 87 -0.82 -0.07 -4.62
C ASP A 87 -1.83 -1.20 -4.82
N ILE A 88 -3.12 -0.87 -4.70
CA ILE A 88 -4.23 -1.79 -4.94
C ILE A 88 -5.27 -1.13 -5.85
N TRP A 89 -5.76 -1.89 -6.82
CA TRP A 89 -6.80 -1.43 -7.74
C TRP A 89 -7.93 -2.44 -7.90
N GLY A 90 -9.14 -1.94 -8.18
CA GLY A 90 -10.32 -2.76 -8.44
C GLY A 90 -10.69 -2.79 -9.92
N TRP A 91 -11.12 -3.95 -10.42
CA TRP A 91 -11.75 -4.06 -11.74
C TRP A 91 -12.97 -4.97 -11.67
N THR A 92 -14.04 -4.55 -12.33
CA THR A 92 -15.27 -5.35 -12.44
C THR A 92 -15.46 -5.76 -13.89
N ASP A 93 -15.57 -7.07 -14.11
CA ASP A 93 -15.93 -7.60 -15.42
C ASP A 93 -17.42 -7.33 -15.70
N ALA A 94 -17.69 -6.39 -16.62
CA ALA A 94 -19.06 -6.01 -16.98
C ALA A 94 -19.88 -7.17 -17.59
N SER A 95 -19.25 -8.23 -18.09
CA SER A 95 -19.94 -9.37 -18.71
C SER A 95 -20.37 -10.44 -17.71
N THR A 96 -19.62 -10.61 -16.63
CA THR A 96 -19.87 -11.65 -15.60
C THR A 96 -20.28 -11.08 -14.25
N GLY A 97 -20.08 -9.79 -14.01
CA GLY A 97 -20.25 -9.15 -12.72
C GLY A 97 -19.17 -9.51 -11.70
N LYS A 98 -18.12 -10.22 -12.11
CA LYS A 98 -17.02 -10.59 -11.22
C LYS A 98 -16.18 -9.36 -10.86
N GLU A 99 -15.78 -9.29 -9.60
CA GLU A 99 -14.93 -8.23 -9.07
C GLU A 99 -13.54 -8.77 -8.77
N TYR A 100 -12.52 -7.99 -9.10
CA TYR A 100 -11.12 -8.37 -8.98
C TYR A 100 -10.34 -7.30 -8.24
N ALA A 101 -9.48 -7.75 -7.33
CA ALA A 101 -8.45 -6.93 -6.71
C ALA A 101 -7.10 -7.21 -7.38
N LEU A 102 -6.42 -6.15 -7.80
CA LEU A 102 -5.08 -6.16 -8.35
C LEU A 102 -4.16 -5.56 -7.30
N MET A 103 -3.33 -6.37 -6.67
CA MET A 103 -2.42 -5.97 -5.60
C MET A 103 -0.99 -5.94 -6.13
N THR A 104 -0.43 -4.75 -6.27
CA THR A 104 0.98 -4.60 -6.64
C THR A 104 1.87 -4.88 -5.45
N ARG A 105 2.99 -5.54 -5.74
CA ARG A 105 3.95 -6.04 -4.76
C ARG A 105 5.36 -5.80 -5.26
N SER A 106 6.34 -5.87 -4.37
CA SER A 106 7.73 -5.59 -4.73
C SER A 106 8.24 -6.45 -5.89
N ASN A 107 7.74 -7.69 -6.00
CA ASN A 107 8.14 -8.69 -6.97
C ASN A 107 7.13 -8.94 -8.12
N GLY A 108 6.02 -8.21 -8.20
CA GLY A 108 5.00 -8.40 -9.25
C GLY A 108 3.61 -7.87 -8.87
N THR A 109 2.58 -8.31 -9.59
CA THR A 109 1.19 -7.93 -9.33
C THR A 109 0.35 -9.19 -9.14
N ALA A 110 -0.25 -9.32 -7.96
CA ALA A 110 -1.20 -10.40 -7.66
C ALA A 110 -2.61 -10.03 -8.11
N PHE A 111 -3.34 -11.02 -8.61
CA PHE A 111 -4.73 -10.90 -9.02
C PHE A 111 -5.59 -11.80 -8.14
N GLY A 112 -6.65 -11.27 -7.56
CA GLY A 112 -7.61 -12.02 -6.76
C GLY A 112 -9.04 -11.76 -7.22
N ASP A 113 -9.86 -12.81 -7.32
CA ASP A 113 -11.32 -12.70 -7.44
C ASP A 113 -11.89 -12.37 -6.05
N VAL A 114 -12.58 -11.25 -5.94
CA VAL A 114 -13.20 -10.75 -4.70
C VAL A 114 -14.72 -10.66 -4.82
N THR A 115 -15.31 -11.29 -5.86
CA THR A 115 -16.76 -11.30 -6.13
C THR A 115 -17.58 -11.76 -4.92
N THR A 116 -17.03 -12.70 -4.16
CA THR A 116 -17.58 -13.10 -2.85
C THR A 116 -16.68 -12.49 -1.76
N PRO A 117 -17.09 -11.40 -1.09
CA PRO A 117 -16.22 -10.65 -0.19
C PRO A 117 -15.63 -11.48 0.96
N THR A 118 -16.36 -12.50 1.42
CA THR A 118 -15.92 -13.40 2.50
C THR A 118 -15.04 -14.55 2.02
N SER A 119 -14.95 -14.79 0.72
CA SER A 119 -14.21 -15.92 0.15
C SER A 119 -13.41 -15.48 -1.09
N PRO A 120 -12.47 -14.53 -0.95
CA PRO A 120 -11.63 -14.12 -2.05
C PRO A 120 -10.72 -15.27 -2.51
N VAL A 121 -10.43 -15.32 -3.81
CA VAL A 121 -9.63 -16.39 -4.43
C VAL A 121 -8.43 -15.79 -5.15
N TYR A 122 -7.22 -16.16 -4.74
CA TYR A 122 -6.01 -15.79 -5.46
C TYR A 122 -5.94 -16.51 -6.81
N LEU A 123 -5.80 -15.74 -7.89
CA LEU A 123 -5.84 -16.24 -9.27
C LEU A 123 -4.44 -16.44 -9.86
N GLY A 124 -3.49 -15.58 -9.47
CA GLY A 124 -2.12 -15.67 -9.98
C GLY A 124 -1.34 -14.37 -9.85
N ASN A 125 -0.11 -14.42 -10.33
CA ASN A 125 0.85 -13.31 -10.29
C ASN A 125 1.37 -13.00 -11.68
N LEU A 126 1.41 -11.71 -12.03
CA LEU A 126 2.25 -11.18 -13.10
C LEU A 126 3.61 -10.80 -12.50
N PRO A 127 4.70 -11.54 -12.77
CA PRO A 127 6.02 -11.21 -12.24
C PRO A 127 6.49 -9.85 -12.75
N SER A 128 7.22 -9.13 -11.91
CA SER A 128 7.83 -7.85 -12.28
C SER A 128 8.77 -7.99 -13.47
N HIS A 129 8.69 -7.05 -14.42
CA HIS A 129 9.71 -6.90 -15.46
C HIS A 129 10.89 -6.07 -14.92
N GLY A 130 12.10 -6.64 -14.86
CA GLY A 130 13.29 -5.90 -14.46
C GLY A 130 13.71 -5.99 -12.98
N GLY A 131 13.16 -6.95 -12.21
CA GLY A 131 13.58 -7.21 -10.82
C GLY A 131 12.59 -6.76 -9.76
N SER A 132 13.05 -6.47 -8.55
CA SER A 132 12.21 -6.06 -7.42
C SER A 132 12.23 -4.54 -7.23
N SER A 133 11.09 -3.93 -6.93
CA SER A 133 10.97 -2.54 -6.49
C SER A 133 9.73 -2.36 -5.63
N SER A 134 9.88 -1.68 -4.49
CA SER A 134 8.77 -1.36 -3.57
C SER A 134 7.85 -0.25 -4.09
N TRP A 135 8.17 0.41 -5.19
CA TRP A 135 7.30 1.40 -5.83
C TRP A 135 6.73 0.84 -7.12
N ARG A 136 5.54 0.24 -7.02
CA ARG A 136 4.77 -0.28 -8.15
C ARG A 136 3.33 0.22 -8.05
N ASP A 137 2.77 0.56 -9.21
CA ASP A 137 1.41 1.08 -9.34
C ASP A 137 0.69 0.34 -10.47
N VAL A 138 -0.61 0.09 -10.31
CA VAL A 138 -1.46 -0.49 -11.34
C VAL A 138 -2.73 0.32 -11.53
N LYS A 139 -3.09 0.58 -12.79
CA LYS A 139 -4.36 1.20 -13.15
C LYS A 139 -5.02 0.42 -14.27
N VAL A 140 -6.34 0.27 -14.19
CA VAL A 140 -7.10 -0.42 -15.23
C VAL A 140 -7.81 0.58 -16.11
N TYR A 141 -7.65 0.42 -17.42
CA TYR A 141 -8.43 1.13 -18.44
C TYR A 141 -9.08 0.12 -19.38
N GLN A 142 -10.41 0.18 -19.48
CA GLN A 142 -11.23 -0.85 -20.09
C GLN A 142 -10.94 -2.22 -19.45
N ASN A 143 -10.43 -3.19 -20.22
CA ASN A 143 -10.11 -4.54 -19.76
C ASN A 143 -8.60 -4.81 -19.75
N HIS A 144 -7.79 -3.76 -19.57
CA HIS A 144 -6.33 -3.85 -19.54
C HIS A 144 -5.79 -3.22 -18.27
N ALA A 145 -4.95 -3.94 -17.55
CA ALA A 145 -4.21 -3.44 -16.40
C ALA A 145 -2.87 -2.89 -16.88
N PHE A 146 -2.55 -1.66 -16.54
CA PHE A 146 -1.28 -1.01 -16.89
C PHE A 146 -0.45 -0.90 -15.61
N VAL A 147 0.68 -1.60 -15.59
CA VAL A 147 1.57 -1.68 -14.43
C VAL A 147 2.86 -0.94 -14.72
N VAL A 148 3.25 -0.06 -13.80
CA VAL A 148 4.53 0.66 -13.83
C VAL A 148 5.26 0.47 -12.51
N ALA A 149 6.57 0.65 -12.52
CA ALA A 149 7.38 0.65 -11.31
C ALA A 149 8.54 1.64 -11.43
N ASP A 150 8.85 2.28 -10.30
CA ASP A 150 9.95 3.24 -10.16
C ASP A 150 11.17 2.60 -9.51
N ALA A 151 12.31 3.28 -9.57
CA ALA A 151 13.60 2.82 -9.03
C ALA A 151 14.00 1.41 -9.49
N ILE A 152 13.60 1.03 -10.71
CA ILE A 152 13.85 -0.26 -11.33
C ILE A 152 14.31 -0.06 -12.78
N ASN A 153 15.33 -0.80 -13.21
CA ASN A 153 15.86 -0.64 -14.56
C ASN A 153 15.05 -1.45 -15.57
N GLY A 154 14.59 -0.80 -16.64
CA GLY A 154 14.01 -1.48 -17.79
C GLY A 154 12.60 -2.04 -17.59
N HIS A 155 11.91 -1.70 -16.50
CA HIS A 155 10.54 -2.18 -16.26
C HIS A 155 9.57 -1.74 -17.36
N GLY A 156 9.63 -0.47 -17.76
CA GLY A 156 8.69 0.10 -18.71
C GLY A 156 7.25 0.00 -18.22
N MET A 157 6.32 -0.27 -19.14
CA MET A 157 4.92 -0.52 -18.84
C MET A 157 4.60 -1.98 -19.17
N GLN A 158 4.08 -2.73 -18.20
CA GLN A 158 3.54 -4.07 -18.41
C GLN A 158 2.01 -3.98 -18.58
N VAL A 159 1.46 -4.83 -19.44
CA VAL A 159 0.01 -4.97 -19.68
C VAL A 159 -0.40 -6.44 -19.61
#